data_AF-A0A0C3KH18-F1
#
_entry.id   AF-A0A0C3KH18-F1
#
_cell.length_a   1.000
_cell.length_b   1.000
_cell.length_c   1.000
_cell.angle_alpha   90.00
_cell.angle_beta   90.00
_cell.angle_gamma   90.00
#
_symmetry.space_group_name_H-M   'P 1'
#
loop_
_entity.id
_entity.type
_entity.pdbx_description
1 polymer ?
#
loop_
_entity_poly.entity_id
_entity_poly.type
_entity_poly.pdbx_seq_one_letter_code
_entity_poly.pdbx_strand_id
1 'polypeptide(L)'
;MANDAASPRSDSSATRQAETVRRHAQENYKKDLKAVQELEGRLEITRRWVPEDEEWQAAARLVANRKYQRALDNVERLVVSRIFELSKMNQSGTGYKLRKHIGKALQTRSAAIRAALSQYNAAAKVLGRRTLEFEE
;
A
#
# COMPACT_ATOMS: atom_id res chain seq x y z
N MET A 1 -40.73 29.58 3.89
CA MET A 1 -39.35 29.81 3.41
C MET A 1 -38.50 30.17 4.62
N ALA A 2 -37.77 29.20 5.18
CA ALA A 2 -36.91 29.40 6.34
C ALA A 2 -35.48 29.67 5.83
N ASN A 3 -34.93 30.82 6.20
CA ASN A 3 -33.58 31.25 5.82
C ASN A 3 -32.60 30.68 6.85
N ASP A 4 -31.92 29.59 6.50
CA ASP A 4 -30.91 28.95 7.34
C ASP A 4 -29.59 29.71 7.18
N ALA A 5 -29.44 30.79 7.95
CA ALA A 5 -28.24 31.60 7.96
C ALA A 5 -27.14 30.86 8.74
N ALA A 6 -26.23 30.22 8.00
CA ALA A 6 -25.00 29.66 8.54
C ALA A 6 -24.30 30.68 9.45
N SER A 7 -23.95 30.26 10.67
CA SER A 7 -23.38 31.11 11.71
C SER A 7 -21.98 31.61 11.32
N PRO A 8 -21.74 32.93 11.17
CA PRO A 8 -20.45 33.47 10.69
C PRO A 8 -19.23 33.10 11.56
N ARG A 9 -19.46 32.68 12.81
CA ARG A 9 -18.41 32.32 13.77
C ARG A 9 -17.78 30.96 13.47
N SER A 10 -18.54 29.98 12.96
CA SER A 10 -18.00 28.65 12.63
C SER A 10 -17.05 28.71 11.44
N ASP A 11 -17.40 29.49 10.42
CA ASP A 11 -16.58 29.69 9.24
C ASP A 11 -15.24 30.34 9.60
N SER A 12 -15.25 31.35 10.47
CA SER A 12 -14.02 32.01 10.93
C SER A 12 -13.06 31.09 11.71
N SER A 13 -13.59 30.05 12.37
CA SER A 13 -12.80 29.06 13.10
C SER A 13 -12.21 28.03 12.14
N ALA A 14 -13.01 27.56 11.19
CA ALA A 14 -12.57 26.66 10.13
C ALA A 14 -11.46 27.29 9.27
N THR A 15 -11.59 28.58 8.91
CA THR A 15 -10.54 29.32 8.19
C THR A 15 -9.24 29.40 8.99
N ARG A 16 -9.32 29.72 10.30
CA ARG A 16 -8.13 29.77 11.18
C ARG A 16 -7.43 28.43 11.31
N GLN A 17 -8.19 27.34 11.38
CA GLN A 17 -7.64 25.98 11.42
C GLN A 17 -6.92 25.63 10.11
N ALA A 18 -7.56 25.88 8.96
CA ALA A 18 -6.96 25.64 7.64
C ALA A 18 -5.68 26.46 7.43
N GLU A 19 -5.68 27.72 7.85
CA GLU A 19 -4.48 28.57 7.82
C GLU A 19 -3.35 28.04 8.69
N THR A 20 -3.69 27.52 9.87
CA THR A 20 -2.71 26.93 10.80
C THR A 20 -2.11 25.65 10.21
N VAL A 21 -2.94 24.77 9.66
CA VAL A 21 -2.49 23.55 8.96
C VAL A 21 -1.58 23.90 7.79
N ARG A 22 -1.95 24.90 6.98
CA ARG A 22 -1.11 25.38 5.87
C ARG A 22 0.24 25.89 6.36
N ARG A 23 0.25 26.68 7.45
CA ARG A 23 1.48 27.21 8.04
C ARG A 23 2.39 26.07 8.49
N HIS A 24 1.85 25.10 9.24
CA HIS A 24 2.63 23.95 9.69
C HIS A 24 3.15 23.10 8.53
N ALA A 25 2.36 22.89 7.47
CA ALA A 25 2.82 22.18 6.27
C ALA A 25 4.00 22.91 5.60
N GLN A 26 3.95 24.24 5.52
CA GLN A 26 5.05 25.06 4.98
C GLN A 26 6.31 25.02 5.87
N GLU A 27 6.13 25.09 7.19
CA GLU A 27 7.24 25.00 8.16
C GLU A 27 7.93 23.64 8.09
N ASN A 28 7.16 22.56 8.06
CA ASN A 28 7.68 21.20 7.91
C ASN A 28 8.41 21.03 6.58
N TYR A 29 7.81 21.48 5.46
CA TYR A 29 8.47 21.44 4.16
C TYR A 29 9.82 22.16 4.16
N LYS A 30 9.91 23.36 4.74
CA LYS A 30 11.16 24.11 4.85
C LYS A 30 12.20 23.37 5.71
N LYS A 31 11.76 22.79 6.83
CA LYS A 31 12.63 22.01 7.71
C LYS A 31 13.18 20.77 7.01
N ASP A 32 12.33 20.02 6.33
CA ASP A 32 12.71 18.81 5.59
C ASP A 32 13.62 19.16 4.40
N LEU A 33 13.30 20.22 3.66
CA LEU A 33 14.13 20.70 2.56
C LEU A 33 15.55 21.06 3.02
N LYS A 34 15.68 21.73 4.17
CA LYS A 34 16.98 22.05 4.75
C LYS A 34 17.78 20.79 5.10
N ALA A 35 17.12 19.79 5.71
CA ALA A 35 17.77 18.52 6.03
C ALA A 35 18.24 17.77 4.78
N VAL A 36 17.44 17.78 3.70
CA VAL A 36 17.82 17.18 2.42
C VAL A 36 19.03 17.90 1.82
N GLN A 37 19.03 19.23 1.78
CA GLN A 37 20.16 20.02 1.24
C GLN A 37 21.46 19.78 2.03
N GLU A 38 21.37 19.67 3.35
CA GLU A 38 22.53 19.35 4.20
C GLU A 38 23.10 17.96 3.88
N LEU A 39 22.23 16.96 3.71
CA LEU A 39 22.65 15.61 3.32
C LEU A 39 23.24 15.57 1.92
N GLU A 40 22.64 16.28 0.96
CA GLU A 40 23.17 16.41 -0.41
C GLU A 40 24.57 17.02 -0.41
N GLY A 41 24.80 18.05 0.40
CA GLY A 41 26.13 18.64 0.57
C GLY A 41 27.15 17.64 1.15
N ARG A 42 26.75 16.86 2.16
CA ARG A 42 27.61 15.82 2.76
C ARG A 42 27.91 14.64 1.84
N LEU A 43 26.99 14.33 0.93
CA LEU A 43 27.10 13.25 -0.05
C LEU A 43 27.63 13.71 -1.41
N GLU A 44 28.01 14.99 -1.52
CA GLU A 44 28.54 15.61 -2.75
C GLU A 44 27.58 15.48 -3.95
N ILE A 45 26.28 15.41 -3.69
CA ILE A 45 25.24 15.31 -4.73
C ILE A 45 25.09 16.69 -5.38
N THR A 46 25.68 16.84 -6.57
CA THR A 46 25.71 18.12 -7.28
C THR A 46 24.41 18.39 -8.06
N ARG A 47 23.74 17.34 -8.54
CA ARG A 47 22.50 17.42 -9.32
C ARG A 47 21.50 16.39 -8.81
N ARG A 48 20.27 16.83 -8.53
CA ARG A 48 19.14 15.93 -8.25
C ARG A 48 18.66 15.28 -9.55
N TRP A 49 18.35 14.00 -9.48
CA TRP A 49 17.69 13.30 -10.58
C TRP A 49 16.30 13.89 -10.84
N VAL A 50 15.99 14.10 -12.11
CA VAL A 50 14.66 14.49 -12.59
C VAL A 50 13.99 13.32 -13.32
N PRO A 51 12.66 13.33 -13.51
CA PRO A 51 11.94 12.23 -14.18
C PRO A 51 12.45 11.84 -15.56
N GLU A 52 13.09 12.78 -16.26
CA GLU A 52 13.68 12.62 -17.58
C GLU A 52 15.04 11.90 -17.54
N ASP A 53 15.72 11.89 -16.40
CA ASP A 53 17.03 11.26 -16.24
C ASP A 53 16.93 9.73 -16.30
N GLU A 54 17.89 9.09 -16.96
CA GLU A 54 17.91 7.64 -17.12
C GLU A 54 17.99 6.91 -15.78
N GLU A 55 18.75 7.45 -14.83
CA GLU A 55 18.91 6.92 -13.49
C GLU A 55 17.61 6.96 -12.70
N TRP A 56 16.83 8.04 -12.85
CA TRP A 56 15.51 8.13 -12.24
C TRP A 56 14.57 7.07 -12.78
N GLN A 57 14.52 6.92 -14.11
CA GLN A 57 13.68 5.92 -14.76
C GLN A 57 14.14 4.49 -14.40
N ALA A 58 15.44 4.25 -14.32
CA ALA A 58 16.01 2.98 -13.88
C ALA A 58 15.60 2.67 -12.43
N ALA A 59 15.73 3.63 -11.52
CA ALA A 59 15.28 3.50 -10.13
C ALA A 59 13.76 3.26 -10.05
N ALA A 60 12.95 3.97 -10.85
CA ALA A 60 11.51 3.77 -10.92
C ALA A 60 11.15 2.33 -11.37
N ARG A 61 11.85 1.80 -12.39
CA ARG A 61 11.72 0.40 -12.83
C ARG A 61 12.11 -0.58 -11.73
N LEU A 62 13.19 -0.33 -10.99
CA LEU A 62 13.60 -1.17 -9.85
C LEU A 62 12.54 -1.19 -8.74
N VAL A 63 11.98 -0.03 -8.39
CA VAL A 63 10.91 0.08 -7.39
C VAL A 63 9.66 -0.66 -7.86
N ALA A 64 9.27 -0.52 -9.14
CA ALA A 64 8.14 -1.23 -9.71
C ALA A 64 8.36 -2.76 -9.68
N ASN A 65 9.54 -3.23 -10.08
CA ASN A 65 9.92 -4.65 -9.99
C ASN A 65 9.86 -5.17 -8.55
N ARG A 66 10.36 -4.41 -7.57
CA ARG A 66 10.31 -4.80 -6.16
C ARG A 66 8.88 -4.88 -5.63
N LYS A 67 8.01 -3.94 -6.03
CA LYS A 67 6.58 -3.99 -5.68
C LYS A 67 5.91 -5.22 -6.26
N TYR A 68 6.20 -5.55 -7.52
CA TYR A 68 5.71 -6.76 -8.17
C TYR A 68 6.19 -8.03 -7.46
N GLN A 69 7.48 -8.15 -7.15
CA GLN A 69 8.04 -9.30 -6.43
C GLN A 69 7.37 -9.48 -5.05
N ARG A 70 7.25 -8.41 -4.27
CA ARG A 70 6.56 -8.50 -2.96
C ARG A 70 5.10 -8.92 -3.07
N ALA A 71 4.41 -8.48 -4.12
CA ALA A 71 3.04 -8.89 -4.36
C ALA A 71 2.97 -10.38 -4.74
N LEU A 72 3.91 -10.86 -5.56
CA LEU A 72 4.06 -12.27 -5.91
C LEU A 72 4.35 -13.13 -4.66
N ASP A 73 5.36 -12.77 -3.86
CA ASP A 73 5.73 -13.48 -2.63
C ASP A 73 4.52 -13.60 -1.67
N ASN A 74 3.70 -12.54 -1.58
CA ASN A 74 2.51 -12.55 -0.74
C ASN A 74 1.44 -13.52 -1.26
N VAL A 75 1.21 -13.54 -2.58
CA VAL A 75 0.30 -14.52 -3.20
C VAL A 75 0.80 -15.94 -2.95
N GLU A 76 2.08 -16.22 -3.21
CA GLU A 76 2.69 -17.53 -3.00
C GLU A 76 2.54 -18.00 -1.55
N ARG A 77 2.90 -17.14 -0.59
CA ARG A 77 2.75 -17.42 0.85
C ARG A 77 1.32 -17.80 1.21
N LEU A 78 0.32 -17.05 0.71
CA LEU A 78 -1.08 -17.31 1.02
C LEU A 78 -1.58 -18.61 0.41
N VAL A 79 -1.20 -18.91 -0.83
CA VAL A 79 -1.56 -20.16 -1.53
C VAL A 79 -0.95 -21.36 -0.81
N VAL A 80 0.35 -21.31 -0.50
CA VAL A 80 1.03 -22.38 0.26
C VAL A 80 0.36 -22.60 1.60
N SER A 81 0.03 -21.52 2.32
CA SER A 81 -0.67 -21.62 3.60
C SER A 81 -2.04 -22.29 3.42
N ARG A 82 -2.83 -21.92 2.40
CA ARG A 82 -4.14 -22.54 2.10
C ARG A 82 -4.02 -24.04 1.82
N ILE A 83 -2.99 -24.46 1.10
CA ILE A 83 -2.70 -25.88 0.86
C ILE A 83 -2.46 -26.62 2.19
N PHE A 84 -1.69 -26.03 3.12
CA PHE A 84 -1.48 -26.62 4.44
C PHE A 84 -2.77 -26.72 5.27
N GLU A 85 -3.64 -25.71 5.21
CA GLU A 85 -4.96 -25.79 5.87
C GLU A 85 -5.83 -26.90 5.30
N LEU A 86 -5.91 -27.02 3.97
CA LEU A 86 -6.68 -28.08 3.31
C LEU A 86 -6.17 -29.47 3.71
N SER A 87 -4.85 -29.65 3.71
CA SER A 87 -4.21 -30.87 4.19
C SER A 87 -4.56 -31.18 5.65
N LYS A 88 -4.58 -30.16 6.52
CA LYS A 88 -4.99 -30.31 7.92
C LYS A 88 -6.48 -30.62 8.08
N MET A 89 -7.34 -30.05 7.25
CA MET A 89 -8.78 -30.33 7.27
C MET A 89 -9.08 -31.80 6.96
N ASN A 90 -8.31 -32.38 6.03
CA ASN A 90 -8.47 -33.76 5.56
C ASN A 90 -7.75 -34.80 6.44
N GLN A 91 -7.03 -34.38 7.49
CA GLN A 91 -6.30 -35.29 8.37
C GLN A 91 -7.24 -36.04 9.33
N SER A 92 -7.11 -37.36 9.39
CA SER A 92 -7.81 -38.22 10.37
C SER A 92 -7.44 -37.84 11.81
N GLY A 93 -8.40 -37.91 12.74
CA GLY A 93 -8.19 -37.48 14.14
C GLY A 93 -8.45 -35.99 14.40
N THR A 94 -8.77 -35.20 13.36
CA THR A 94 -9.18 -33.79 13.53
C THR A 94 -10.60 -33.70 14.08
N GLY A 95 -10.74 -33.26 15.33
CA GLY A 95 -12.04 -33.09 16.00
C GLY A 95 -12.91 -32.00 15.35
N TYR A 96 -14.23 -32.09 15.52
CA TYR A 96 -15.22 -31.21 14.88
C TYR A 96 -14.96 -29.71 15.10
N LYS A 97 -14.63 -29.31 16.33
CA LYS A 97 -14.32 -27.90 16.66
C LYS A 97 -13.13 -27.39 15.83
N LEU A 98 -12.06 -28.17 15.72
CA LEU A 98 -10.88 -27.82 14.95
C LEU A 98 -11.18 -27.72 13.45
N ARG A 99 -11.97 -28.64 12.89
CA ARG A 99 -12.43 -28.54 11.49
C ARG A 99 -13.21 -27.26 11.21
N LYS A 100 -14.09 -26.84 12.14
CA LYS A 100 -14.83 -25.58 12.03
C LYS A 100 -13.90 -24.36 12.01
N HIS A 101 -12.84 -24.36 12.81
CA HIS A 101 -11.83 -23.30 12.78
C HIS A 101 -11.04 -23.29 11.47
N ILE A 102 -10.63 -24.47 10.97
CA ILE A 102 -9.93 -24.57 9.67
C ILE A 102 -10.83 -24.09 8.53
N GLY A 103 -12.12 -24.44 8.53
CA GLY A 103 -13.07 -23.94 7.52
C GLY A 103 -13.20 -22.41 7.50
N LYS A 104 -13.27 -21.77 8.67
CA LYS A 104 -13.27 -20.29 8.77
C LYS A 104 -11.95 -19.67 8.30
N ALA A 105 -10.84 -20.32 8.62
CA ALA A 105 -9.51 -19.87 8.23
C ALA A 105 -9.33 -19.96 6.70
N LEU A 106 -9.82 -21.04 6.08
CA LEU A 106 -9.88 -21.21 4.62
C LEU A 106 -10.70 -20.11 3.94
N GLN A 107 -11.89 -19.79 4.44
CA GLN A 107 -12.72 -18.70 3.88
C GLN A 107 -12.00 -17.35 3.96
N THR A 108 -11.42 -17.04 5.13
CA THR A 108 -10.61 -15.83 5.33
C THR A 108 -9.44 -15.80 4.36
N ARG A 109 -8.79 -16.94 4.14
CA ARG A 109 -7.62 -17.03 3.27
C ARG A 109 -7.96 -16.87 1.80
N SER A 110 -9.07 -17.43 1.34
CA SER A 110 -9.56 -17.21 -0.04
C SER A 110 -9.86 -15.73 -0.31
N ALA A 111 -10.43 -15.00 0.66
CA ALA A 111 -10.61 -13.55 0.54
C ALA A 111 -9.26 -12.80 0.51
N ALA A 112 -8.29 -13.22 1.33
CA ALA A 112 -6.94 -12.64 1.34
C ALA A 112 -6.19 -12.90 0.02
N ILE A 113 -6.30 -14.10 -0.57
CA ILE A 113 -5.71 -14.45 -1.87
C ILE A 113 -6.28 -13.53 -2.96
N ARG A 114 -7.61 -13.34 -3.01
CA ARG A 114 -8.25 -12.42 -3.96
C ARG A 114 -7.71 -10.99 -3.83
N ALA A 115 -7.59 -10.47 -2.60
CA ALA A 115 -7.04 -9.15 -2.37
C ALA A 115 -5.54 -9.04 -2.77
N ALA A 116 -4.75 -10.07 -2.48
CA ALA A 116 -3.34 -10.13 -2.87
C ALA A 116 -3.18 -10.20 -4.40
N LEU A 117 -4.05 -10.93 -5.09
CA LEU A 117 -4.07 -10.99 -6.55
C LEU A 117 -4.41 -9.65 -7.19
N SER A 118 -5.33 -8.87 -6.62
CA SER A 118 -5.58 -7.51 -7.09
C SER A 118 -4.33 -6.63 -7.01
N GLN A 119 -3.55 -6.74 -5.93
CA GLN A 119 -2.29 -6.01 -5.79
C GLN A 119 -1.21 -6.50 -6.76
N TYR A 120 -1.09 -7.82 -6.93
CA TYR A 120 -0.21 -8.43 -7.90
C TYR A 120 -0.55 -7.97 -9.32
N ASN A 121 -1.83 -8.02 -9.72
CA ASN A 121 -2.28 -7.63 -11.04
C ASN A 121 -2.04 -6.14 -11.31
N ALA A 122 -2.24 -5.28 -10.30
CA ALA A 122 -1.90 -3.86 -10.43
C ALA A 122 -0.41 -3.66 -10.68
N ALA A 123 0.47 -4.35 -9.93
CA ALA A 123 1.91 -4.26 -10.13
C ALA A 123 2.38 -4.91 -11.45
N ALA A 124 1.74 -6.00 -11.88
CA ALA A 124 2.02 -6.69 -13.13
C ALA A 124 1.71 -5.79 -14.33
N LYS A 125 0.57 -5.09 -14.33
CA LYS A 125 0.18 -4.15 -15.39
C LYS A 125 1.19 -3.02 -15.58
N VAL A 126 1.71 -2.45 -14.48
CA VAL A 126 2.75 -1.41 -14.52
C VAL A 126 4.01 -1.88 -15.24
N LEU A 127 4.33 -3.18 -15.14
CA LEU A 127 5.49 -3.80 -15.78
C LEU A 127 5.17 -4.47 -17.11
N GLY A 128 3.94 -4.37 -17.63
CA GLY A 128 3.51 -5.07 -18.84
C GLY A 128 3.51 -6.60 -18.72
N ARG A 129 3.40 -7.14 -17.51
CA ARG A 129 3.37 -8.59 -17.23
C ARG A 129 1.95 -9.15 -17.27
N ARG A 130 1.84 -10.47 -17.45
CA ARG A 130 0.57 -11.21 -17.42
C ARG A 130 -0.08 -11.11 -16.03
N THR A 131 -1.39 -10.91 -16.01
CA THR A 131 -2.21 -10.94 -14.80
C THR A 131 -2.72 -12.36 -14.51
N LEU A 132 -3.02 -12.64 -13.24
CA LEU A 132 -3.54 -13.92 -12.78
C LEU A 132 -4.99 -13.76 -12.32
N GLU A 133 -5.80 -14.76 -12.62
CA GLU A 133 -7.16 -14.90 -12.07
C GLU A 133 -7.20 -16.11 -11.14
N PHE A 134 -8.08 -16.06 -10.15
CA PHE A 134 -8.29 -17.14 -9.21
C PHE A 134 -9.77 -17.48 -9.17
N GLU A 135 -10.10 -18.60 -9.79
CA GLU A 135 -11.38 -19.28 -9.62
C GLU A 135 -11.23 -20.30 -8.50
N GLU A 136 -12.27 -20.40 -7.68
CA GLU A 136 -12.29 -21.24 -6.48
C GLU A 136 -12.90 -22.62 -6.73
#